data_AF-A0A7W4ABX1-F1
#
_entry.id   AF-A0A7W4ABX1-F1
#
_cell.length_a   1.000
_cell.length_b   1.000
_cell.length_c   1.000
_cell.angle_alpha   90.00
_cell.angle_beta   90.00
_cell.angle_gamma   90.00
#
_symmetry.space_group_name_H-M   'P 1'
#
loop_
_entity.id
_entity.type
_entity.pdbx_description
1 polymer ?
#
loop_
_entity_poly.entity_id
_entity_poly.type
_entity_poly.pdbx_seq_one_letter_code
_entity_poly.pdbx_strand_id
1 'polypeptide(L)'
;MKNSDAEVDNIISNTTARNFASSAKKIEKWFDRVNKSGKDSYIELSRDLLALRLEEQRHFFEFKYKKEMELDEQRYMRETLREEAKVKKEIEKFITDREKEEVTYQKSLDAALSKIKTANQE
;
A
#
# COMPACT_ATOMS: atom_id res chain seq x y z
N MET A 1 -6.46 31.56 -24.49
CA MET A 1 -6.57 30.09 -24.62
C MET A 1 -5.54 29.34 -23.78
N LYS A 2 -4.22 29.56 -23.93
CA LYS A 2 -3.18 28.82 -23.16
C LYS A 2 -3.35 28.80 -21.62
N ASN A 3 -3.88 29.87 -21.01
CA ASN A 3 -4.10 29.89 -19.56
C ASN A 3 -5.32 29.09 -19.10
N SER A 4 -6.28 28.83 -19.99
CA SER A 4 -7.50 28.10 -19.66
C SER A 4 -7.24 26.60 -19.55
N ASP A 5 -6.39 26.03 -20.41
CA ASP A 5 -6.02 24.61 -20.33
C ASP A 5 -5.27 24.29 -19.02
N ALA A 6 -4.33 25.15 -18.63
CA ALA A 6 -3.63 25.00 -17.35
C ALA A 6 -4.57 25.04 -16.13
N GLU A 7 -5.69 25.76 -16.22
CA GLU A 7 -6.67 25.80 -15.13
C GLU A 7 -7.39 24.45 -14.97
N VAL A 8 -7.83 23.83 -16.06
CA VAL A 8 -8.51 22.52 -16.02
C VAL A 8 -7.54 21.40 -15.64
N ASP A 9 -6.30 21.44 -16.14
CA ASP A 9 -5.25 20.50 -15.77
C ASP A 9 -4.95 20.56 -14.26
N ASN A 10 -4.96 21.75 -13.66
CA ASN A 10 -4.81 21.93 -12.22
C ASN A 10 -6.01 21.36 -11.44
N ILE A 11 -7.24 21.47 -11.95
CA ILE A 11 -8.41 20.86 -11.31
C ILE A 11 -8.30 19.33 -11.34
N ILE A 12 -7.91 18.77 -12.48
CA ILE A 12 -7.76 17.31 -12.69
C ILE A 12 -6.67 16.76 -11.76
N SER A 13 -5.47 17.34 -11.80
CA SER A 13 -4.31 16.87 -11.01
C SER A 13 -4.52 16.93 -9.49
N ASN A 14 -5.34 17.86 -9.00
CA ASN A 14 -5.69 18.00 -7.59
C ASN A 14 -6.94 17.20 -7.18
N THR A 15 -7.44 16.32 -8.04
CA THR A 15 -8.59 15.46 -7.73
C THR A 15 -8.21 14.38 -6.72
N THR A 16 -9.11 14.16 -5.77
CA THR A 16 -9.06 13.19 -4.67
C THR A 16 -10.44 12.58 -4.48
N ALA A 17 -10.53 11.47 -3.75
CA ALA A 17 -11.82 10.82 -3.48
C ALA A 17 -12.83 11.78 -2.81
N ARG A 18 -12.35 12.63 -1.89
CA ARG A 18 -13.18 13.61 -1.18
C ARG A 18 -13.77 14.68 -2.10
N ASN A 19 -13.01 15.10 -3.11
CA ASN A 19 -13.39 16.24 -3.95
C ASN A 19 -13.83 15.85 -5.36
N PHE A 20 -13.84 14.56 -5.73
CA PHE A 20 -14.10 14.07 -7.08
C PHE A 20 -15.31 14.73 -7.76
N ALA A 21 -16.48 14.66 -7.12
CA ALA A 21 -17.70 15.27 -7.65
C ALA A 21 -17.63 16.81 -7.71
N SER A 22 -16.96 17.44 -6.73
CA SER A 22 -16.79 18.90 -6.73
C SER A 22 -15.80 19.38 -7.79
N SER A 23 -14.78 18.58 -8.11
CA SER A 23 -13.82 18.85 -9.19
C SER A 23 -14.49 18.70 -10.56
N ALA A 24 -15.34 17.69 -10.76
CA ALA A 24 -16.15 17.56 -11.99
C ALA A 24 -17.00 18.82 -12.24
N LYS A 25 -17.71 19.31 -11.21
CA LYS A 25 -18.47 20.57 -11.29
C LYS A 25 -17.60 21.78 -11.60
N LYS A 26 -16.34 21.81 -11.16
CA LYS A 26 -15.40 22.88 -11.50
C LYS A 26 -14.97 22.81 -12.97
N ILE A 27 -14.79 21.61 -13.52
CA ILE A 27 -14.49 21.39 -14.95
C ILE A 27 -15.68 21.87 -15.80
N GLU A 28 -16.92 21.54 -15.42
CA GLU A 28 -18.13 22.05 -16.09
C GLU A 28 -18.20 23.59 -16.06
N LYS A 29 -17.99 24.21 -14.89
CA LYS A 29 -17.98 25.67 -14.76
C LYS A 29 -16.86 26.32 -15.56
N TRP A 30 -15.71 25.67 -15.65
CA TRP A 30 -14.60 26.13 -16.48
C TRP A 30 -15.02 26.15 -17.95
N PHE A 31 -15.63 25.08 -18.44
CA PHE A 31 -16.13 24.97 -19.81
C PHE A 31 -17.14 26.08 -20.13
N ASP A 32 -18.14 26.27 -19.28
CA ASP A 32 -19.16 27.30 -19.48
C ASP A 32 -18.56 28.72 -19.52
N ARG A 33 -17.58 29.00 -18.64
CA ARG A 33 -16.89 30.30 -18.60
C ARG A 33 -16.04 30.52 -19.85
N VAL A 34 -15.32 29.50 -20.33
CA VAL A 34 -14.50 29.62 -21.54
C VAL A 34 -15.37 29.87 -22.76
N ASN A 35 -16.47 29.12 -22.92
CA ASN A 35 -17.43 29.35 -24.01
C ASN A 35 -18.09 30.73 -23.94
N LYS A 36 -18.44 31.20 -22.72
CA LYS A 36 -18.94 32.56 -22.54
C LYS A 36 -17.95 33.62 -23.01
N SER A 37 -16.65 33.42 -22.77
CA SER A 37 -15.59 34.34 -23.21
C SER A 37 -15.32 34.29 -24.71
N GLY A 38 -15.58 33.17 -25.38
CA GLY A 38 -15.39 33.00 -26.83
C GLY A 38 -16.57 33.46 -27.67
N LYS A 39 -17.73 33.72 -27.04
CA LYS A 39 -19.00 34.04 -27.71
C LYS A 39 -18.90 35.24 -28.64
N ASP A 40 -18.24 36.31 -28.23
CA ASP A 40 -18.10 37.53 -29.04
C ASP A 40 -17.22 37.31 -30.29
N SER A 41 -16.38 36.27 -30.26
CA SER A 41 -15.54 35.84 -31.37
C SER A 41 -16.14 34.69 -32.18
N TYR A 42 -17.38 34.24 -31.86
CA TYR A 42 -18.03 33.08 -32.48
C TYR A 42 -17.19 31.78 -32.39
N ILE A 43 -16.40 31.65 -31.33
CA ILE A 43 -15.57 30.47 -31.05
C ILE A 43 -16.09 29.81 -29.78
N GLU A 44 -16.35 28.51 -29.84
CA GLU A 44 -16.76 27.71 -28.70
C GLU A 44 -16.02 26.37 -28.64
N LEU A 45 -15.83 25.87 -27.42
CA LEU A 45 -15.37 24.52 -27.16
C LEU A 45 -16.54 23.55 -27.38
N SER A 46 -16.26 22.43 -28.05
CA SER A 46 -17.23 21.33 -28.22
C SER A 46 -17.55 20.66 -26.88
N ARG A 47 -18.79 20.20 -26.73
CA ARG A 47 -19.20 19.32 -25.62
C ARG A 47 -18.38 18.03 -25.54
N ASP A 48 -17.84 17.55 -26.66
CA ASP A 48 -16.95 16.38 -26.68
C ASP A 48 -15.67 16.64 -25.87
N LEU A 49 -15.14 17.87 -25.93
CA LEU A 49 -13.99 18.24 -25.12
C LEU A 49 -14.32 18.20 -23.62
N LEU A 50 -15.51 18.67 -23.23
CA LEU A 50 -15.95 18.57 -21.83
C LEU A 50 -16.03 17.10 -21.38
N ALA A 51 -16.61 16.23 -22.20
CA ALA A 51 -16.68 14.80 -21.91
C ALA A 51 -15.27 14.19 -21.75
N LEU A 52 -14.34 14.51 -22.66
CA LEU A 52 -12.96 14.04 -22.59
C LEU A 52 -12.23 14.55 -21.34
N ARG A 53 -12.42 15.81 -20.93
CA ARG A 53 -11.80 16.36 -19.71
C ARG A 53 -12.36 15.71 -18.43
N LEU A 54 -13.65 15.39 -18.40
CA LEU A 54 -14.26 14.64 -17.28
C LEU A 54 -13.77 13.19 -17.24
N GLU A 55 -13.58 12.57 -18.39
CA GLU A 55 -13.00 11.24 -18.50
C GLU A 55 -11.51 11.24 -18.07
N GLU A 56 -10.74 12.25 -18.49
CA GLU A 56 -9.37 12.46 -18.03
C GLU A 56 -9.30 12.58 -16.51
N GLN A 57 -10.20 13.35 -15.89
CA GLN A 57 -10.33 13.45 -14.44
C GLN A 57 -10.55 12.07 -13.79
N ARG A 58 -11.45 11.26 -14.36
CA ARG A 58 -11.75 9.91 -13.87
C ARG A 58 -10.51 9.02 -13.94
N HIS A 59 -9.89 8.93 -15.11
CA HIS A 59 -8.71 8.09 -15.33
C HIS A 59 -7.53 8.50 -14.45
N PHE A 60 -7.29 9.81 -14.30
CA PHE A 60 -6.26 10.33 -13.42
C PHE A 60 -6.50 9.91 -11.96
N PHE A 61 -7.73 10.08 -11.46
CA PHE A 61 -8.10 9.68 -10.11
C PHE A 61 -7.96 8.16 -9.91
N GLU A 62 -8.47 7.35 -10.85
CA GLU A 62 -8.39 5.89 -10.77
C GLU A 62 -6.95 5.39 -10.75
N PHE A 63 -6.09 5.94 -11.62
CA PHE A 63 -4.66 5.60 -11.64
C PHE A 63 -3.99 5.92 -10.30
N LYS A 64 -4.21 7.14 -9.79
CA LYS A 64 -3.66 7.56 -8.51
C LYS A 64 -4.11 6.66 -7.36
N TYR A 65 -5.42 6.37 -7.30
CA TYR A 65 -6.01 5.54 -6.25
C TYR A 65 -5.45 4.11 -6.28
N LYS A 66 -5.40 3.48 -7.46
CA LYS A 66 -4.83 2.13 -7.61
C LYS A 66 -3.35 2.08 -7.22
N LYS A 67 -2.58 3.08 -7.62
CA LYS A 67 -1.16 3.18 -7.24
C LYS A 67 -0.95 3.32 -5.74
N GLU A 68 -1.80 4.10 -5.06
CA GLU A 68 -1.77 4.20 -3.59
C GLU A 68 -2.10 2.86 -2.93
N MET A 69 -3.12 2.14 -3.42
CA MET A 69 -3.46 0.80 -2.95
C MET A 69 -2.31 -0.20 -3.13
N GLU A 70 -1.69 -0.27 -4.31
CA GLU A 70 -0.57 -1.17 -4.58
C GLU A 70 0.62 -0.92 -3.63
N LEU A 71 0.91 0.35 -3.33
CA LEU A 71 1.96 0.72 -2.39
C LEU A 71 1.64 0.28 -0.95
N ASP A 72 0.39 0.41 -0.53
CA ASP A 72 -0.06 0.01 0.81
C ASP A 72 -0.07 -1.52 0.95
N GLU A 73 -0.54 -2.25 -0.06
CA GLU A 73 -0.45 -3.72 -0.11
C GLU A 73 1.00 -4.21 -0.02
N GLN A 74 1.91 -3.57 -0.77
CA GLN A 74 3.34 -3.91 -0.71
C GLN A 74 3.97 -3.59 0.65
N ARG A 75 3.50 -2.56 1.36
CA ARG A 75 3.94 -2.26 2.73
C ARG A 75 3.45 -3.34 3.70
N TYR A 76 2.17 -3.66 3.65
CA TYR A 76 1.56 -4.69 4.48
C TYR A 76 2.22 -6.06 4.29
N MET A 77 2.46 -6.47 3.05
CA MET A 77 3.14 -7.74 2.75
C MET A 77 4.57 -7.78 3.31
N ARG A 78 5.32 -6.67 3.21
CA ARG A 78 6.68 -6.59 3.76
C ARG A 78 6.70 -6.63 5.29
N GLU A 79 5.72 -6.02 5.94
CA GLU A 79 5.58 -6.07 7.39
C GLU A 79 5.24 -7.48 7.86
N THR A 80 4.28 -8.12 7.20
CA THR A 80 3.88 -9.51 7.47
C THR A 80 5.07 -10.46 7.36
N LEU A 81 5.83 -10.40 6.25
CA LEU A 81 7.02 -11.24 6.05
C LEU A 81 8.10 -11.02 7.13
N ARG A 82 8.27 -9.78 7.62
CA ARG A 82 9.22 -9.49 8.70
C ARG A 82 8.77 -10.12 10.01
N GLU A 83 7.48 -10.06 10.31
CA GLU A 83 6.94 -10.61 11.54
C GLU A 83 6.97 -12.15 11.52
N GLU A 84 6.56 -12.76 10.42
CA GLU A 84 6.67 -14.21 10.20
C GLU A 84 8.13 -14.69 10.32
N ALA A 85 9.09 -13.94 9.80
CA ALA A 85 10.51 -14.27 9.91
C ALA A 85 11.02 -14.21 11.37
N LYS A 86 10.53 -13.25 12.18
CA LYS A 86 10.86 -13.20 13.62
C LYS A 86 10.27 -14.39 14.36
N VAL A 87 8.98 -14.66 14.16
CA VAL A 87 8.28 -15.80 14.78
C VAL A 87 8.98 -17.12 14.43
N LYS A 88 9.33 -17.31 13.15
CA LYS A 88 10.07 -18.50 12.71
C LYS A 88 11.42 -18.62 13.43
N LYS A 89 12.17 -17.53 13.53
CA LYS A 89 13.47 -17.51 14.24
C LYS A 89 13.32 -17.82 15.73
N GLU A 90 12.26 -17.33 16.37
CA GLU A 90 11.97 -17.62 17.77
C GLU A 90 11.61 -19.09 17.99
N ILE A 91 10.80 -19.68 17.09
CA ILE A 91 10.49 -21.11 17.10
C ILE A 91 11.76 -21.95 16.90
N GLU A 92 12.59 -21.63 15.90
CA GLU A 92 13.84 -22.36 15.63
C GLU A 92 14.79 -22.29 16.82
N LYS A 93 14.92 -21.12 17.46
CA LYS A 93 15.72 -20.96 18.66
C LYS A 93 15.14 -21.78 19.81
N PHE A 94 13.82 -21.74 20.02
CA PHE A 94 13.17 -22.52 21.07
C PHE A 94 13.41 -24.02 20.90
N ILE A 95 13.24 -24.54 19.68
CA ILE A 95 13.51 -25.96 19.36
C ILE A 95 14.98 -26.30 19.65
N THR A 96 15.91 -25.50 19.14
CA THR A 96 17.36 -25.72 19.34
C THR A 96 17.75 -25.71 20.82
N ASP A 97 17.17 -24.81 21.60
CA ASP A 97 17.45 -24.70 23.04
C ASP A 97 16.87 -25.90 23.80
N ARG A 98 15.67 -26.38 23.43
CA ARG A 98 15.08 -27.61 24.00
C ARG A 98 15.89 -28.86 23.67
N GLU A 99 16.36 -29.00 22.44
CA GLU A 99 17.20 -30.14 22.03
C GLU A 99 18.51 -30.19 22.83
N LYS A 100 19.15 -29.03 23.06
CA LYS A 100 20.36 -28.95 23.89
C LYS A 100 20.09 -29.29 25.35
N GLU A 101 18.98 -28.82 25.89
CA GLU A 101 18.55 -29.17 27.24
C GLU A 101 18.32 -30.68 27.38
N GLU A 102 17.59 -31.30 26.45
CA GLU A 102 17.33 -32.74 26.44
C GLU A 102 18.63 -33.56 26.42
N VAL A 103 19.58 -33.21 25.53
CA VAL A 103 20.90 -33.86 25.48
C VAL A 103 21.65 -33.72 26.81
N THR A 104 21.55 -32.55 27.45
CA THR A 104 22.22 -32.28 28.72
C THR A 104 21.60 -33.10 29.85
N TYR A 105 20.26 -33.12 29.93
CA TYR A 105 19.52 -33.92 30.90
C TYR A 105 19.82 -35.41 30.74
N GLN A 106 19.82 -35.95 29.51
CA GLN A 106 20.11 -37.36 29.27
C GLN A 106 21.52 -37.72 29.75
N LYS A 107 22.53 -36.91 29.43
CA LYS A 107 23.91 -37.12 29.90
C LYS A 107 24.02 -37.09 31.42
N SER A 108 23.34 -36.16 32.08
CA SER A 108 23.31 -36.07 33.54
C SER A 108 22.64 -37.29 34.18
N LEU A 109 21.55 -37.77 33.57
CA LEU A 109 20.82 -38.96 34.03
C LEU A 109 21.68 -40.22 33.89
N ASP A 110 22.33 -40.42 32.74
CA ASP A 110 23.25 -41.54 32.50
C ASP A 110 24.43 -41.53 33.48
N ALA A 111 24.99 -40.35 33.77
CA ALA A 111 26.07 -40.18 34.73
C ALA A 111 25.63 -40.45 36.18
N ALA A 112 24.39 -40.12 36.55
CA ALA A 112 23.84 -40.45 37.87
C ALA A 112 23.59 -41.96 38.00
N LEU A 113 23.01 -42.59 36.97
CA LEU A 113 22.75 -44.02 36.94
C LEU A 113 24.05 -44.85 37.01
N SER A 114 25.11 -44.43 36.32
CA SER A 114 26.40 -45.12 36.37
C SER A 114 27.02 -45.06 37.76
N LYS A 115 26.98 -43.91 38.44
CA LYS A 115 27.46 -43.75 39.83
C LYS A 115 26.72 -44.66 40.82
N ILE A 116 25.39 -44.78 40.69
CA ILE A 116 24.59 -45.67 41.53
C ILE A 116 24.98 -47.14 41.28
N LYS A 117 25.19 -47.53 40.02
CA LYS A 117 25.62 -48.89 39.66
C LYS A 117 26.96 -49.25 40.28
N THR A 118 27.96 -48.36 40.20
CA THR A 118 29.28 -48.62 40.80
C THR A 118 29.22 -48.63 42.33
N ALA A 119 28.41 -47.77 42.95
CA ALA A 119 28.24 -47.75 44.41
C ALA A 119 27.57 -49.01 44.98
N ASN A 120 26.77 -49.73 44.18
CA ASN A 120 26.14 -51.00 44.58
C ASN A 120 27.02 -52.23 44.30
N GLN A 121 28.21 -52.07 43.71
CA GLN A 121 29.16 -53.16 43.42
C GLN A 121 30.36 -53.20 44.37
N GLU A 122 30.44 -52.26 45.31
CA GLU A 122 31.32 -52.27 46.49
C GLU A 122 30.55 -52.77 47.72
#